data_AF-A0A716T3X1-F1
#
_entry.id   AF-A0A716T3X1-F1
#
_cell.length_a   1.000
_cell.length_b   1.000
_cell.length_c   1.000
_cell.angle_alpha   90.00
_cell.angle_beta   90.00
_cell.angle_gamma   90.00
#
_symmetry.space_group_name_H-M   'P 1'
#
loop_
_entity.id
_entity.type
_entity.pdbx_description
1 polymer ?
#
loop_
_entity_poly.entity_id
_entity_poly.type
_entity_poly.pdbx_seq_one_letter_code
_entity_poly.pdbx_strand_id
1 'polypeptide(L)'
;MKTNKKGTKWHIFYRENSGAEVLLEIPSFRECLSVSKELMAPSNYMICIEKNGERIKRWDREIIAGSNKWINCPPDNFEILGELITINRIIKK
;
A
#
# COMPACT_ATOMS: atom_id res chain seq x y z
N MET A 1 25.22 -27.15 -13.11
CA MET A 1 24.14 -26.14 -13.19
C MET A 1 24.57 -24.90 -12.44
N LYS A 2 24.73 -23.75 -13.10
CA LYS A 2 25.04 -22.48 -12.43
C LYS A 2 23.77 -22.04 -11.70
N THR A 3 23.75 -22.14 -10.37
CA THR A 3 22.72 -21.51 -9.54
C THR A 3 22.84 -20.01 -9.75
N ASN A 4 21.99 -19.47 -10.62
CA ASN A 4 21.84 -18.05 -10.82
C ASN A 4 21.32 -17.50 -9.48
N LYS A 5 22.21 -17.00 -8.61
CA LYS A 5 21.82 -16.23 -7.42
C LYS A 5 21.12 -14.98 -7.96
N LYS A 6 19.83 -15.08 -8.26
CA LYS A 6 18.99 -13.90 -8.49
C LYS A 6 19.11 -13.08 -7.21
N GLY A 7 19.76 -11.91 -7.30
CA GLY A 7 19.77 -10.94 -6.21
C GLY A 7 18.34 -10.75 -5.73
N THR A 8 18.14 -10.63 -4.42
CA THR A 8 16.80 -10.38 -3.89
C THR A 8 16.31 -9.05 -4.44
N LYS A 9 15.22 -9.08 -5.20
CA LYS A 9 14.57 -7.87 -5.69
C LYS A 9 13.50 -7.46 -4.72
N TRP A 10 13.48 -6.19 -4.37
CA TRP A 10 12.43 -5.61 -3.54
C TRP A 10 11.66 -4.59 -4.36
N HIS A 11 10.33 -4.63 -4.23
CA HIS A 11 9.48 -3.63 -4.84
C HIS A 11 8.49 -3.09 -3.83
N ILE A 12 8.07 -1.85 -4.02
CA ILE A 12 6.84 -1.32 -3.45
C ILE A 12 5.82 -1.21 -4.57
N PHE A 13 4.65 -1.78 -4.36
CA PHE A 13 3.49 -1.59 -5.21
C PHE A 13 2.49 -0.72 -4.43
N TYR A 14 2.03 0.39 -4.99
CA TYR A 14 1.02 1.20 -4.33
C TYR A 14 -0.03 1.69 -5.32
N ARG A 15 -1.18 2.07 -4.79
CA ARG A 15 -2.29 2.59 -5.59
C ARG A 15 -2.76 3.94 -5.09
N GLU A 16 -2.89 4.86 -6.03
CA GLU A 16 -3.37 6.22 -5.79
C GLU A 16 -4.90 6.25 -5.75
N ASN A 17 -5.49 7.27 -5.13
CA ASN A 17 -6.95 7.47 -5.11
C ASN A 17 -7.57 7.58 -6.52
N SER A 18 -6.76 7.90 -7.54
CA SER A 18 -7.17 7.91 -8.95
C SER A 18 -7.41 6.50 -9.52
N GLY A 19 -6.98 5.45 -8.81
CA GLY A 19 -6.91 4.08 -9.30
C GLY A 19 -5.59 3.77 -10.02
N ALA A 20 -4.68 4.75 -10.18
CA ALA A 20 -3.39 4.51 -10.79
C ALA A 20 -2.52 3.56 -9.95
N GLU A 21 -1.92 2.59 -10.62
CA GLU A 21 -1.01 1.62 -10.03
C GLU A 21 0.44 2.02 -10.29
N VAL A 22 1.26 1.99 -9.24
CA VAL A 22 2.67 2.34 -9.34
C VAL A 22 3.53 1.27 -8.70
N LEU A 23 4.61 0.89 -9.40
CA LEU A 23 5.60 -0.07 -8.95
C LEU A 23 6.97 0.62 -8.86
N LEU A 24 7.60 0.55 -7.69
CA LEU A 24 8.93 1.10 -7.43
C LEU A 24 9.90 -0.04 -7.10
N GLU A 25 11.00 -0.16 -7.83
CA GLU A 25 12.11 -1.05 -7.46
C GLU A 25 12.96 -0.37 -6.38
N ILE A 26 13.17 -1.07 -5.27
CA ILE A 26 13.87 -0.55 -4.09
C ILE A 26 15.07 -1.45 -3.79
N PRO A 27 16.25 -0.90 -3.45
CA PRO A 27 17.45 -1.72 -3.22
C PRO A 27 17.37 -2.67 -2.02
N SER A 28 16.57 -2.35 -1.00
CA SER A 28 16.53 -3.13 0.24
C SER A 28 15.16 -3.12 0.94
N PHE A 29 14.92 -4.16 1.76
CA PHE A 29 13.72 -4.21 2.60
C PHE A 29 13.60 -3.05 3.60
N ARG A 30 14.74 -2.58 4.13
CA ARG A 30 14.76 -1.46 5.08
C ARG A 30 14.30 -0.17 4.41
N GLU A 31 14.77 0.09 3.20
CA GLU A 31 14.29 1.21 2.40
C GLU A 31 12.84 1.02 2.00
N CYS A 32 12.40 -0.21 1.69
CA CYS A 32 10.97 -0.46 1.44
C CYS A 32 10.11 0.00 2.61
N LEU A 33 10.53 -0.29 3.85
CA LEU A 33 9.81 0.16 5.04
C LEU A 33 9.82 1.68 5.21
N SER A 34 10.91 2.36 4.84
CA SER A 34 11.00 3.83 4.90
C SER A 34 10.08 4.47 3.86
N VAL A 35 10.23 4.08 2.60
CA VAL A 35 9.45 4.63 1.48
C VAL A 35 7.97 4.28 1.63
N SER A 36 7.62 3.09 2.12
CA SER A 36 6.21 2.75 2.40
C SER A 36 5.58 3.68 3.43
N LYS A 37 6.32 4.12 4.45
CA LYS A 37 5.80 5.09 5.44
C LYS A 37 5.59 6.48 4.84
N GLU A 38 6.46 6.90 3.93
CA GLU A 38 6.30 8.16 3.20
C GLU A 38 5.08 8.11 2.25
N LEU A 39 4.84 6.94 1.65
CA LEU A 39 3.69 6.69 0.78
C LEU A 39 2.36 6.53 1.54
N MET A 40 2.37 6.38 2.88
CA MET A 40 1.16 6.34 3.73
C MET A 40 0.49 7.72 3.86
N ALA A 41 0.23 8.34 2.71
CA ALA A 41 -0.34 9.66 2.55
C ALA A 41 -1.81 9.57 2.13
N PRO A 42 -2.63 10.61 2.40
CA PRO A 42 -4.05 10.62 2.02
C PRO A 42 -4.31 10.50 0.52
N SER A 43 -3.30 10.73 -0.34
CA SER A 43 -3.37 10.58 -1.80
C SER A 43 -3.37 9.13 -2.27
N ASN A 44 -2.93 8.20 -1.42
CA ASN A 44 -2.82 6.78 -1.71
C ASN A 44 -3.80 6.00 -0.86
N TYR A 45 -4.21 4.81 -1.30
CA TYR A 45 -5.16 4.00 -0.56
C TYR A 45 -4.70 2.57 -0.30
N MET A 46 -3.66 2.10 -0.98
CA MET A 46 -3.08 0.78 -0.73
C MET A 46 -1.58 0.80 -1.02
N ILE A 47 -0.81 0.10 -0.19
CA ILE A 47 0.65 -0.05 -0.32
C ILE A 47 1.02 -1.50 0.00
N CYS A 48 1.80 -2.13 -0.86
CA CYS A 48 2.34 -3.48 -0.74
C CYS A 48 3.87 -3.45 -0.85
N ILE A 49 4.53 -4.32 -0.10
CA ILE A 49 5.95 -4.65 -0.31
C ILE A 49 6.02 -6.03 -0.91
N GLU A 50 6.77 -6.14 -2.00
CA GLU A 50 7.02 -7.39 -2.72
C GLU A 50 8.49 -7.78 -2.66
N LYS A 51 8.74 -9.08 -2.45
CA LYS A 51 10.07 -9.69 -2.48
C LYS A 51 10.09 -10.73 -3.58
N ASN A 52 10.92 -10.52 -4.60
CA ASN A 52 11.02 -11.42 -5.77
C ASN A 52 9.67 -11.71 -6.46
N GLY A 53 8.71 -10.80 -6.38
CA GLY A 53 7.35 -10.96 -6.94
C GLY A 53 6.32 -11.55 -5.97
N GLU A 54 6.71 -11.90 -4.74
CA GLU A 54 5.78 -12.32 -3.69
C GLU A 54 5.47 -11.17 -2.74
N ARG A 55 4.18 -10.92 -2.48
CA ARG A 55 3.74 -9.89 -1.52
C ARG A 55 3.99 -10.38 -0.10
N ILE A 56 4.72 -9.59 0.68
CA ILE A 56 5.08 -9.94 2.07
C ILE A 56 4.42 -9.02 3.11
N LYS A 57 4.00 -7.82 2.71
CA LYS A 57 3.30 -6.85 3.57
C LYS A 57 2.32 -6.07 2.73
N ARG A 58 1.17 -5.74 3.31
CA ARG A 58 0.18 -4.84 2.73
C ARG A 58 -0.41 -3.92 3.80
N TRP A 59 -0.65 -2.68 3.41
CA TRP A 59 -1.45 -1.75 4.18
C TRP A 59 -2.51 -1.13 3.29
N ASP A 60 -3.72 -1.04 3.83
CA ASP A 60 -4.85 -0.39 3.18
C ASP A 60 -5.21 0.86 4.01
N ARG A 61 -5.53 1.97 3.35
CA ARG A 61 -6.06 3.16 4.01
C ARG A 61 -7.55 2.98 4.23
N GLU A 62 -8.04 3.45 5.37
CA GLU A 62 -9.47 3.53 5.64
C GLU A 62 -10.17 4.38 4.56
N ILE A 63 -11.25 3.83 3.97
CA ILE A 63 -12.01 4.46 2.88
C ILE A 63 -13.00 5.48 3.46
N ILE A 64 -12.48 6.44 4.22
CA ILE A 64 -13.23 7.56 4.78
C ILE A 64 -12.61 8.87 4.28
N ALA A 65 -13.43 9.77 3.74
CA ALA A 65 -13.01 11.08 3.30
C ALA A 65 -12.35 11.85 4.45
N GLY A 66 -11.11 12.31 4.25
CA GLY A 66 -10.33 13.03 5.25
C GLY A 66 -9.64 12.16 6.31
N SER A 67 -9.77 10.82 6.28
CA SER A 67 -9.02 9.91 7.16
C SER A 67 -7.65 9.55 6.56
N ASN A 68 -6.59 9.52 7.38
CA ASN A 68 -5.29 8.95 7.02
C ASN A 68 -4.93 7.76 7.91
N LYS A 69 -5.92 6.97 8.32
CA LYS A 69 -5.68 5.76 9.10
C LYS A 69 -5.34 4.62 8.17
N TRP A 70 -4.24 3.94 8.47
CA TRP A 70 -3.75 2.78 7.72
C TRP A 70 -3.87 1.53 8.58
N ILE A 71 -4.37 0.46 7.98
CA ILE A 71 -4.51 -0.85 8.60
C ILE A 71 -3.55 -1.83 7.93
N ASN A 72 -2.93 -2.69 8.74
CA ASN A 72 -2.12 -3.79 8.22
C ASN A 72 -3.04 -4.90 7.76
N CYS A 73 -2.92 -5.27 6.49
CA CYS A 73 -3.75 -6.29 5.87
C CYS A 73 -2.91 -7.51 5.51
N PRO A 74 -3.46 -8.73 5.64
CA PRO A 74 -2.84 -9.91 5.06
C PRO A 74 -2.61 -9.69 3.55
N PRO A 75 -1.41 -10.00 3.02
CA PRO A 75 -1.11 -9.81 1.60
C PRO A 75 -2.08 -10.54 0.67
N ASP A 76 -2.56 -11.71 1.13
CA ASP A 76 -3.43 -12.63 0.38
C ASP A 76 -4.92 -12.32 0.50
N ASN A 77 -5.30 -11.37 1.37
CA ASN A 77 -6.71 -11.00 1.50
C ASN A 77 -7.19 -10.26 0.25
N PHE A 78 -8.50 -10.27 0.02
CA PHE A 78 -9.08 -9.44 -1.03
C PHE A 78 -8.83 -7.95 -0.74
N GLU A 79 -8.56 -7.19 -1.79
CA GLU A 79 -8.53 -5.74 -1.72
C GLU A 79 -9.95 -5.23 -1.52
N ILE A 80 -10.17 -4.39 -0.51
CA ILE A 80 -11.46 -3.72 -0.34
C ILE A 80 -11.47 -2.54 -1.32
N LEU A 81 -12.13 -2.74 -2.45
CA LEU A 81 -12.42 -1.68 -3.41
C LEU A 81 -13.76 -1.06 -3.05
N GLY A 82 -13.77 0.24 -2.76
CA GLY A 82 -14.99 0.96 -2.40
C GLY A 82 -14.85 2.47 -2.62
N GLU A 83 -15.98 3.13 -2.81
CA GLU A 83 -16.05 4.59 -2.88
C GLU A 83 -15.73 5.22 -1.52
N LEU A 84 -15.05 6.38 -1.54
CA LEU A 84 -14.73 7.16 -0.34
C LEU A 84 -16.01 7.52 0.44
N ILE A 85 -16.15 6.96 1.64
CA ILE A 85 -17.29 7.22 2.50
C ILE A 85 -17.14 8.63 3.11
N THR A 86 -18.12 9.50 2.86
CA THR A 86 -18.17 10.82 3.48
C THR A 86 -19.12 10.80 4.68
N ILE A 87 -18.60 11.10 5.87
CA ILE A 87 -19.39 11.13 7.11
C ILE A 87 -19.76 12.58 7.43
N ASN A 88 -21.04 12.93 7.26
CA ASN A 88 -21.56 14.25 7.58
C ASN A 88 -22.14 14.26 9.00
N ARG A 89 -21.60 15.09 9.90
CA ARG A 89 -22.18 15.30 11.24
C ARG A 89 -23.31 16.32 11.15
N ILE A 90 -24.55 15.87 11.31
CA ILE A 90 -25.71 16.77 11.41
C ILE A 90 -25.85 17.22 12.87
N ILE A 91 -25.63 18.51 13.13
CA ILE A 91 -25.93 19.12 14.43
C ILE A 91 -27.37 19.66 14.34
N LYS A 92 -28.30 19.03 15.05
CA LYS A 92 -29.64 19.62 15.24
C LYS A 92 -29.49 20.85 16.13
N LYS A 93 -29.93 22.01 15.61
CA LYS A 93 -30.09 23.25 16.39
C LYS A 93 -31.23 23.12 17.38
#